data_AF-A0A813BSA9-F1
#
_entry.id   AF-A0A813BSA9-F1
#
_cell.length_a   1.000
_cell.length_b   1.000
_cell.length_c   1.000
_cell.angle_alpha   90.00
_cell.angle_beta   90.00
_cell.angle_gamma   90.00
#
_symmetry.space_group_name_H-M   'P 1'
#
loop_
_entity.id
_entity.type
_entity.pdbx_description
1 polymer ?
#
loop_
_entity_poly.entity_id
_entity_poly.type
_entity_poly.pdbx_seq_one_letter_code
_entity_poly.pdbx_strand_id
1 'polypeptide(L)'
;WAFQNDTNEPWALVAKGCSAIPILWLLLLSLRLCSAGADLTSKCQNIPAFVNQLQSNEPLNEDRQYLVRYIDDSSAGFVIKDVKLTREIFLKEMILFAGTASALITLMSRIYI
;
A
#
# COMPACT_ATOMS: atom_id res chain seq x y z
N TRP A 1 -35.18 0.74 41.09
CA TRP A 1 -33.72 0.73 41.30
C TRP A 1 -33.02 0.80 39.94
N ALA A 2 -33.29 1.74 39.03
CA ALA A 2 -33.11 3.19 39.10
C ALA A 2 -31.75 3.60 39.70
N PHE A 3 -30.85 4.05 38.82
CA PHE A 3 -29.79 5.04 39.07
C PHE A 3 -28.49 4.57 39.78
N GLN A 4 -27.69 3.69 39.17
CA GLN A 4 -26.31 3.46 39.65
C GLN A 4 -25.38 2.91 38.53
N ASN A 5 -24.83 3.77 37.66
CA ASN A 5 -23.45 3.66 37.10
C ASN A 5 -23.04 4.63 35.95
N ASP A 6 -23.76 5.71 35.67
CA ASP A 6 -23.40 6.63 34.57
C ASP A 6 -22.12 7.47 34.79
N THR A 7 -21.47 7.39 35.95
CA THR A 7 -20.24 8.15 36.24
C THR A 7 -18.93 7.48 35.80
N ASN A 8 -18.99 6.24 35.31
CA ASN A 8 -17.84 5.45 34.85
C ASN A 8 -17.74 5.31 33.31
N GLU A 9 -18.63 5.92 32.56
CA GLU A 9 -18.65 5.81 31.08
C GLU A 9 -17.49 6.49 30.33
N PRO A 10 -16.92 7.64 30.74
CA PRO A 10 -15.94 8.33 29.90
C PRO A 10 -14.60 7.60 29.84
N TRP A 11 -14.14 7.02 30.95
CA TRP A 11 -12.85 6.30 30.97
C TRP A 11 -12.91 5.00 30.18
N ALA A 12 -14.08 4.34 30.12
CA ALA A 12 -14.27 3.11 29.34
C ALA A 12 -14.26 3.39 27.83
N LEU A 13 -14.84 4.51 27.41
CA LEU A 13 -14.76 5.00 26.02
C LEU A 13 -13.34 5.41 25.64
N VAL A 14 -12.63 6.11 26.53
CA VAL A 14 -11.22 6.50 26.32
C VAL A 14 -10.32 5.27 26.22
N ALA A 15 -10.50 4.26 27.10
CA ALA A 15 -9.73 3.03 27.04
C ALA A 15 -9.94 2.26 25.72
N LYS A 16 -11.18 2.22 25.21
CA LYS A 16 -11.49 1.64 23.89
C LYS A 16 -10.84 2.43 22.76
N GLY A 17 -10.91 3.77 22.80
CA GLY A 17 -10.26 4.65 21.84
C GLY A 17 -8.74 4.48 21.82
N CYS A 18 -8.12 4.38 22.99
CA CYS A 18 -6.68 4.14 23.13
C CYS A 18 -6.24 2.81 22.51
N SER A 19 -7.09 1.77 22.53
CA SER A 19 -6.78 0.50 21.87
C SER A 19 -6.73 0.58 20.34
N ALA A 20 -7.41 1.57 19.75
CA ALA A 20 -7.40 1.80 18.30
C ALA A 20 -6.13 2.54 17.83
N ILE A 21 -5.42 3.23 18.72
CA ILE A 21 -4.18 3.97 18.41
C ILE A 21 -3.10 3.08 17.78
N PRO A 22 -2.69 1.93 18.37
CA PRO A 22 -1.67 1.08 17.76
C PRO A 22 -2.09 0.52 16.40
N ILE A 23 -3.38 0.24 16.22
CA ILE A 23 -3.94 -0.27 14.96
C ILE A 23 -3.87 0.82 13.87
N LEU A 24 -4.29 2.04 14.20
CA LEU A 24 -4.18 3.20 13.31
C LEU A 24 -2.73 3.49 12.95
N TRP A 25 -1.83 3.40 13.93
CA TRP A 25 -0.41 3.59 13.71
C TRP A 25 0.19 2.54 12.76
N LEU A 26 -0.12 1.25 12.99
CA LEU A 26 0.27 0.17 12.09
C LEU A 26 -0.24 0.38 10.67
N LEU A 27 -1.51 0.80 10.53
CA LEU A 27 -2.12 1.11 9.24
C LEU A 27 -1.36 2.23 8.53
N LEU A 28 -1.04 3.32 9.23
CA LEU A 28 -0.29 4.45 8.67
C LEU A 28 1.13 4.04 8.26
N LEU A 29 1.81 3.23 9.07
CA LEU A 29 3.13 2.70 8.74
C LEU A 29 3.09 1.81 7.51
N SER A 30 2.13 0.88 7.42
CA SER A 30 1.97 0.05 6.22
C SER A 30 1.68 0.89 4.98
N LEU A 31 0.85 1.93 5.12
CA LEU A 31 0.52 2.84 4.03
C LEU A 31 1.77 3.59 3.52
N ARG A 32 2.59 4.08 4.46
CA ARG A 32 3.85 4.76 4.15
C ARG A 32 4.84 3.82 3.48
N LEU A 33 5.01 2.60 4.01
CA LEU A 33 5.90 1.60 3.44
C LEU A 33 5.49 1.24 2.01
N CYS A 34 4.19 0.97 1.79
CA CYS A 34 3.65 0.70 0.46
C CYS A 34 3.83 1.88 -0.50
N SER A 35 3.63 3.12 -0.04
CA SER A 35 3.84 4.30 -0.87
C SER A 35 5.30 4.48 -1.31
N ALA A 36 6.25 4.23 -0.41
CA ALA A 36 7.68 4.29 -0.73
C ALA A 36 8.10 3.12 -1.64
N GLY A 37 7.58 1.92 -1.39
CA GLY A 37 7.79 0.74 -2.24
C GLY A 37 7.26 0.93 -3.66
N ALA A 38 6.11 1.60 -3.81
CA ALA A 38 5.54 1.92 -5.12
C ALA A 38 6.41 2.92 -5.91
N ASP A 39 6.98 3.92 -5.24
CA ASP A 39 7.89 4.88 -5.87
C ASP A 39 9.19 4.19 -6.36
N LEU A 40 9.77 3.33 -5.52
CA LEU A 40 10.93 2.51 -5.90
C LEU A 40 10.63 1.62 -7.10
N THR A 41 9.46 0.98 -7.13
CA THR A 41 9.05 0.10 -8.24
C THR A 41 8.94 0.87 -9.55
N SER A 42 8.39 2.09 -9.53
CA SER A 42 8.33 2.94 -10.74
C SER A 42 9.70 3.32 -11.29
N LYS A 43 10.68 3.54 -10.40
CA LYS A 43 12.07 3.80 -10.78
C LYS A 43 12.74 2.57 -11.37
N CYS A 44 12.56 1.41 -10.73
CA CYS A 44 13.12 0.13 -11.19
C CYS A 44 12.57 -0.29 -12.56
N GLN A 45 11.31 -0.03 -12.85
CA GLN A 45 10.70 -0.31 -14.17
C GLN A 45 11.34 0.49 -15.31
N ASN A 46 11.94 1.65 -15.03
CA ASN A 46 12.51 2.52 -16.05
C ASN A 46 13.97 2.19 -16.39
N ILE A 47 14.64 1.37 -15.58
CA ILE A 47 16.04 0.95 -15.77
C ILE A 47 16.27 0.21 -17.09
N PRO A 48 15.49 -0.82 -17.49
CA PRO A 48 15.73 -1.51 -18.75
C PRO A 48 15.57 -0.59 -19.97
N ALA A 49 14.62 0.35 -19.93
CA ALA A 49 14.46 1.36 -20.98
C ALA A 49 15.66 2.31 -21.05
N PHE A 50 16.20 2.73 -19.90
CA PHE A 50 17.42 3.54 -19.84
C PHE A 50 18.62 2.79 -20.44
N VAL A 51 18.84 1.53 -20.05
CA VAL A 51 19.93 0.69 -20.59
C VAL A 51 19.82 0.55 -22.11
N ASN A 52 18.60 0.42 -22.63
CA ASN A 52 18.39 0.29 -24.07
C ASN A 52 18.65 1.60 -24.86
N GLN A 53 18.60 2.76 -24.20
CA GLN A 53 18.88 4.06 -24.82
C GLN A 53 20.37 4.41 -24.89
N LEU A 54 21.25 3.69 -24.18
CA LEU A 54 22.69 3.93 -24.27
C LEU A 54 23.19 3.64 -25.69
N GLN A 55 23.79 4.65 -26.32
CA GLN A 55 24.40 4.51 -27.64
C GLN A 55 25.57 3.53 -27.56
N SER A 56 25.50 2.43 -28.30
CA SER A 56 26.62 1.53 -28.53
C SER A 56 27.25 1.85 -29.88
N ASN A 57 28.58 1.82 -29.96
CA ASN A 57 29.30 1.94 -31.23
C ASN A 57 29.12 0.70 -32.12
N GLU A 58 28.51 -0.36 -31.59
CA GLU A 58 28.22 -1.60 -32.31
C GLU A 58 26.74 -1.68 -32.70
N PRO A 59 26.43 -2.16 -33.92
CA PRO A 59 25.07 -2.23 -34.44
C PRO A 59 24.20 -3.31 -33.76
N LEU A 60 24.81 -4.34 -33.18
CA LEU A 60 24.14 -5.40 -32.42
C LEU A 60 25.01 -5.74 -31.21
N ASN A 61 24.52 -5.43 -30.01
CA ASN A 61 25.29 -5.59 -28.78
C ASN A 61 24.55 -6.63 -27.90
N GLU A 62 24.91 -7.92 -28.08
CA GLU A 62 24.22 -9.05 -27.43
C GLU A 62 24.29 -8.96 -25.89
N ASP A 63 25.40 -8.45 -25.35
CA ASP A 63 25.60 -8.23 -23.92
C ASP A 63 24.55 -7.26 -23.34
N ARG A 64 24.21 -6.21 -24.09
CA ARG A 64 23.18 -5.25 -23.68
C ARG A 64 21.80 -5.90 -23.66
N GLN A 65 21.51 -6.75 -24.63
CA GLN A 65 20.23 -7.44 -24.70
C GLN A 65 20.09 -8.50 -23.61
N TYR A 66 21.18 -9.20 -23.27
CA TYR A 66 21.24 -10.08 -22.12
C TYR A 66 21.02 -9.30 -20.81
N LEU A 67 21.66 -8.16 -20.64
CA LEU A 67 21.53 -7.32 -19.44
C LEU A 67 20.09 -6.79 -19.25
N VAL A 68 19.47 -6.30 -20.32
CA VAL A 68 18.06 -5.85 -20.27
C VAL A 68 17.14 -6.99 -19.84
N ARG A 69 17.34 -8.18 -20.42
CA ARG A 69 16.53 -9.37 -20.10
C ARG A 69 16.76 -9.85 -18.67
N TYR A 70 18.01 -9.83 -18.21
CA TYR A 70 18.36 -10.14 -16.82
C TYR A 70 17.70 -9.18 -15.83
N ILE A 71 17.69 -7.87 -16.12
CA ILE A 71 17.04 -6.85 -15.27
C ILE A 71 15.52 -7.06 -15.21
N ASP A 72 14.89 -7.40 -16.35
CA ASP A 72 13.45 -7.65 -16.42
C ASP A 72 13.05 -8.91 -15.64
N ASP A 73 13.79 -10.01 -15.84
CA ASP A 73 13.57 -11.29 -15.16
C ASP A 73 13.90 -11.23 -13.66
N SER A 74 14.84 -10.38 -13.25
CA SER A 74 15.22 -10.20 -11.84
C SER A 74 14.12 -9.60 -10.97
N SER A 75 12.99 -9.17 -11.55
CA SER A 75 11.82 -8.65 -10.82
C SER A 75 12.18 -7.53 -9.83
N ALA A 76 13.13 -6.65 -10.20
CA ALA A 76 13.57 -5.55 -9.37
C ALA A 76 12.39 -4.60 -9.04
N GLY A 77 12.09 -4.46 -7.75
CA GLY A 77 10.98 -3.64 -7.26
C GLY A 77 10.43 -4.16 -5.93
N PHE A 78 9.42 -3.47 -5.39
CA PHE A 78 8.72 -3.91 -4.19
C PHE A 78 7.62 -4.91 -4.59
N VAL A 79 7.89 -6.20 -4.40
CA VAL A 79 6.98 -7.30 -4.76
C VAL A 79 6.32 -7.85 -3.50
N ILE A 80 4.99 -7.83 -3.45
CA ILE A 80 4.21 -8.50 -2.41
C ILE A 80 3.42 -9.61 -3.09
N LYS A 81 3.64 -10.87 -2.68
CA LYS A 81 2.93 -12.06 -3.21
C LYS A 81 2.92 -12.11 -4.75
N ASP A 82 4.10 -11.99 -5.36
CA ASP A 82 4.30 -12.01 -6.83
C ASP A 82 3.65 -10.87 -7.61
N VAL A 83 3.07 -9.86 -6.93
CA VAL A 83 2.53 -8.66 -7.57
C VAL A 83 3.47 -7.48 -7.31
N LYS A 84 3.98 -6.88 -8.39
CA LYS A 84 4.76 -5.64 -8.34
C LYS A 84 3.84 -4.51 -7.86
N LEU A 85 4.17 -3.91 -6.71
CA LEU A 85 3.35 -2.85 -6.14
C LEU A 85 3.58 -1.55 -6.94
N THR A 86 2.68 -1.23 -7.86
CA THR A 86 2.71 0.06 -8.55
C THR A 86 1.82 1.07 -7.85
N ARG A 87 2.10 2.36 -8.04
CA ARG A 87 1.29 3.45 -7.48
C ARG A 87 -0.18 3.34 -7.88
N GLU A 88 -0.45 2.86 -9.09
CA GLU A 88 -1.81 2.67 -9.60
C GLU A 88 -2.54 1.52 -8.88
N ILE A 89 -1.88 0.38 -8.69
CA ILE A 89 -2.46 -0.78 -7.99
C ILE A 89 -2.77 -0.41 -6.54
N PHE A 90 -1.83 0.27 -5.88
CA PHE A 90 -2.01 0.74 -4.50
C PHE A 90 -3.21 1.69 -4.36
N LEU A 91 -3.41 2.60 -5.31
CA LEU A 91 -4.51 3.56 -5.26
C LEU A 91 -5.87 2.89 -5.49
N LYS A 92 -5.93 1.89 -6.38
CA LYS A 92 -7.14 1.05 -6.59
C LYS A 92 -7.49 0.27 -5.33
N GLU A 93 -6.51 -0.33 -4.67
CA GLU A 93 -6.71 -1.07 -3.43
C GLU A 93 -7.22 -0.17 -2.30
N MET A 94 -6.67 1.05 -2.19
CA MET A 94 -7.13 2.04 -1.21
C MET A 94 -8.56 2.49 -1.44
N ILE A 95 -8.97 2.73 -2.69
CA ILE A 95 -10.35 3.08 -3.02
C ILE A 95 -11.29 1.94 -2.67
N LEU A 96 -10.91 0.69 -2.96
CA LEU A 96 -11.70 -0.50 -2.64
C LEU A 96 -11.86 -0.66 -1.12
N PHE A 97 -10.78 -0.49 -0.36
CA PHE A 97 -10.81 -0.59 1.10
C PHE A 97 -11.64 0.55 1.73
N ALA A 98 -11.45 1.79 1.28
CA ALA A 98 -12.23 2.94 1.76
C ALA A 98 -13.72 2.82 1.40
N GLY A 99 -14.02 2.35 0.19
CA GLY A 99 -15.40 2.12 -0.27
C GLY A 99 -16.11 1.06 0.57
N THR A 100 -15.46 -0.09 0.82
CA THR A 100 -16.03 -1.16 1.65
C THR A 100 -16.20 -0.74 3.11
N ALA A 101 -15.21 -0.04 3.68
CA ALA A 101 -15.31 0.49 5.04
C ALA A 101 -16.47 1.50 5.18
N SER A 102 -16.60 2.44 4.26
CA SER A 102 -17.69 3.44 4.28
C SER A 102 -19.08 2.80 4.11
N ALA A 103 -19.19 1.79 3.23
CA ALA A 103 -20.42 1.02 3.06
C ALA A 103 -20.82 0.28 4.36
N LEU A 104 -19.86 -0.38 5.02
CA LEU A 104 -20.09 -1.07 6.29
C LEU A 104 -20.50 -0.10 7.39
N ILE A 105 -19.83 1.04 7.52
CA ILE A 105 -20.17 2.07 8.50
C ILE A 105 -21.59 2.58 8.26
N THR A 106 -21.96 2.84 7.01
CA THR A 106 -23.31 3.30 6.65
C THR A 106 -24.38 2.26 6.97
N LEU A 107 -24.10 0.98 6.70
CA LEU A 107 -25.02 -0.12 6.97
C LEU A 107 -25.22 -0.31 8.47
N MET A 108 -24.13 -0.28 9.25
CA MET A 108 -24.18 -0.34 10.71
C MET A 108 -24.95 0.86 11.29
N SER A 109 -24.70 2.06 10.78
CA SER A 109 -25.43 3.26 11.20
C SER A 109 -26.95 3.16 10.96
N ARG A 110 -27.39 2.46 9.92
CA ARG A 110 -28.81 2.25 9.63
C ARG A 110 -29.47 1.15 10.46
N ILE A 111 -28.69 0.20 10.97
CA ILE A 111 -29.20 -0.86 11.85
C ILE A 111 -29.31 -0.37 13.30
N TYR A 112 -28.43 0.55 13.70
CA TYR A 112 -28.35 1.05 15.08
C TYR A 112 -29.24 2.29 15.36
N ILE A 113 -29.78 2.92 14.32
CA ILE A 113 -30.77 4.02 14.39
C ILE A 113 -32.15 3.44 14.12
#